data_AF-A0A2N2AM59-F1
#
_entry.id   AF-A0A2N2AM59-F1
#
_cell.length_a   1.000
_cell.length_b   1.000
_cell.length_c   1.000
_cell.angle_alpha   90.00
_cell.angle_beta   90.00
_cell.angle_gamma   90.00
#
_symmetry.space_group_name_H-M   'P 1'
#
loop_
_entity.id
_entity.type
_entity.pdbx_description
1 polymer ?
#
loop_
_entity_poly.entity_id
_entity_poly.type
_entity_poly.pdbx_seq_one_letter_code
_entity_poly.pdbx_strand_id
1 'polypeptide(L)'
;MVDRDTLRLVLDQFLADKFKREELNDWAYKMIIEQSESEDQLVNEVLYNLVSFHEVGPLFDQKYPSREKLEYFINWLGNEDNCNWDQYTAMFDPGKLM
;
A
#
# COMPACT_ATOMS: atom_id res chain seq x y z
N MET A 1 -0.14 16.89 -6.38
CA MET A 1 0.79 15.76 -6.30
C MET A 1 0.49 15.04 -5.00
N VAL A 2 0.24 13.74 -5.02
CA VAL A 2 0.00 12.93 -3.82
C VAL A 2 1.30 12.84 -3.06
N ASP A 3 1.24 13.09 -1.77
CA ASP A 3 2.34 12.96 -0.84
C ASP A 3 2.09 11.81 0.14
N ARG A 4 3.09 11.54 0.98
CA ARG A 4 3.04 10.46 1.98
C ARG A 4 1.91 10.63 2.99
N ASP A 5 1.62 11.87 3.40
CA ASP A 5 0.57 12.17 4.37
C ASP A 5 -0.83 11.88 3.81
N THR A 6 -1.04 12.21 2.53
CA THR A 6 -2.27 11.85 1.81
C THR A 6 -2.44 10.34 1.75
N LEU A 7 -1.39 9.59 1.42
CA LEU A 7 -1.44 8.12 1.39
C LEU A 7 -1.74 7.53 2.78
N ARG A 8 -1.07 8.00 3.84
CA ARG A 8 -1.35 7.55 5.21
C ARG A 8 -2.81 7.77 5.57
N LEU A 9 -3.34 8.97 5.33
CA LEU A 9 -4.72 9.30 5.66
C LEU A 9 -5.72 8.40 4.92
N VAL A 10 -5.48 8.14 3.64
CA VAL A 10 -6.34 7.26 2.83
C VAL A 10 -6.27 5.82 3.34
N LEU A 11 -5.08 5.29 3.63
CA LEU A 11 -4.92 3.95 4.19
C LEU A 11 -5.56 3.81 5.57
N ASP A 12 -5.41 4.81 6.45
CA ASP A 12 -6.05 4.84 7.77
C ASP A 12 -7.58 4.83 7.66
N GLN A 13 -8.14 5.61 6.74
CA GLN A 13 -9.57 5.62 6.47
C GLN A 13 -10.07 4.29 5.92
N PHE A 14 -9.29 3.64 5.05
CA PHE A 14 -9.60 2.31 4.56
C PHE A 14 -9.60 1.27 5.69
N LEU A 15 -8.58 1.27 6.55
CA LEU A 15 -8.49 0.38 7.71
C LEU A 15 -9.58 0.63 8.76
N ALA A 16 -10.14 1.84 8.80
CA ALA A 16 -11.28 2.21 9.62
C ALA A 16 -12.64 1.95 8.94
N ASP A 17 -12.66 1.16 7.85
CA ASP A 17 -13.84 0.78 7.07
C ASP A 17 -14.67 1.99 6.57
N LYS A 18 -14.02 3.12 6.27
CA LYS A 18 -14.70 4.34 5.83
C LYS A 18 -15.15 4.32 4.38
N PHE A 19 -14.49 3.52 3.55
CA PHE A 19 -14.85 3.31 2.15
C PHE A 19 -14.45 1.90 1.74
N LYS A 20 -15.05 1.45 0.63
CA LYS A 20 -14.86 0.10 0.13
C LYS A 20 -13.57 -0.04 -0.67
N ARG A 21 -13.20 -1.29 -0.87
CA ARG A 21 -12.00 -1.67 -1.60
C ARG A 21 -12.00 -1.15 -3.03
N GLU A 22 -13.14 -1.18 -3.71
CA GLU A 22 -13.25 -0.69 -5.09
C GLU A 22 -12.94 0.82 -5.15
N GLU A 23 -13.39 1.58 -4.14
CA GLU A 23 -13.14 3.02 -4.03
C GLU A 23 -11.65 3.34 -3.81
N LEU A 24 -10.92 2.49 -3.06
CA LEU A 24 -9.47 2.62 -2.89
C LEU A 24 -8.71 2.38 -4.19
N ASN A 25 -9.12 1.36 -4.94
CA ASN A 25 -8.48 0.99 -6.19
C ASN A 25 -8.70 2.07 -7.26
N ASP A 26 -9.95 2.51 -7.43
CA ASP A 26 -10.30 3.59 -8.36
C ASP A 26 -9.56 4.88 -8.02
N TRP A 27 -9.45 5.20 -6.73
CA TRP A 27 -8.68 6.35 -6.27
C TRP A 27 -7.21 6.22 -6.65
N ALA A 28 -6.56 5.09 -6.33
CA ALA A 28 -5.14 4.90 -6.62
C ALA A 28 -4.88 4.91 -8.14
N TYR A 29 -5.75 4.30 -8.94
CA TYR A 29 -5.65 4.28 -10.40
C TYR A 29 -5.76 5.69 -10.97
N LYS A 30 -6.72 6.47 -10.49
CA LYS A 30 -6.88 7.87 -10.84
C LYS A 30 -5.63 8.69 -10.48
N MET A 31 -5.04 8.46 -9.31
CA MET A 31 -3.82 9.18 -8.91
C MET A 31 -2.63 8.85 -9.81
N ILE A 32 -2.48 7.61 -10.26
CA ILE A 32 -1.40 7.21 -11.19
C ILE A 32 -1.59 7.82 -12.58
N ILE A 33 -2.83 7.89 -13.07
CA ILE A 33 -3.11 8.41 -14.42
C ILE A 33 -3.10 9.93 -14.47
N GLU A 34 -3.72 10.57 -13.49
CA GLU A 34 -3.90 12.03 -13.48
C GLU A 34 -2.68 12.78 -12.96
N GLN A 35 -1.80 12.10 -12.22
CA GLN A 35 -0.59 12.71 -11.71
C GLN A 35 0.61 12.02 -12.34
N SER A 36 1.51 12.82 -12.92
CA SER A 36 2.84 12.33 -13.30
C SER A 36 3.50 11.67 -12.10
N GLU A 37 4.36 10.67 -12.34
CA GLU A 37 5.05 9.95 -11.26
C GLU A 37 5.59 10.92 -10.20
N SER A 38 5.25 10.67 -8.94
CA SER A 38 5.77 11.46 -7.84
C SER A 38 7.30 11.36 -7.83
N GLU A 39 7.99 12.44 -7.48
CA GLU A 39 9.44 12.40 -7.24
C GLU A 39 9.78 11.42 -6.10
N ASP A 40 8.81 11.14 -5.23
CA ASP A 40 8.90 10.18 -4.16
C ASP A 40 8.55 8.76 -4.63
N GLN A 41 9.58 7.95 -4.86
CA GLN A 41 9.44 6.56 -5.32
C GLN A 41 8.57 5.71 -4.40
N LEU A 42 8.54 5.99 -3.09
CA LEU A 42 7.71 5.27 -2.13
C LEU A 42 6.21 5.53 -2.38
N VAL A 43 5.85 6.76 -2.71
CA VAL A 43 4.46 7.13 -3.05
C VAL A 43 4.01 6.34 -4.28
N ASN A 44 4.87 6.28 -5.30
CA ASN A 44 4.58 5.52 -6.51
C ASN A 44 4.45 4.03 -6.20
N GLU A 45 5.37 3.45 -5.42
CA GLU A 45 5.33 2.03 -5.04
C GLU A 45 4.04 1.67 -4.30
N VAL A 46 3.61 2.49 -3.33
CA VAL A 46 2.36 2.29 -2.61
C VAL A 46 1.16 2.39 -3.57
N LEU A 47 1.11 3.43 -4.41
CA LEU A 47 0.03 3.60 -5.40
C LEU A 47 -0.06 2.40 -6.35
N TYR A 48 1.06 1.94 -6.91
CA TYR A 48 1.08 0.76 -7.78
C TYR A 48 0.61 -0.50 -7.03
N ASN A 49 1.00 -0.69 -5.76
CA ASN A 49 0.50 -1.80 -4.94
C ASN A 49 -1.02 -1.74 -4.68
N LEU A 50 -1.61 -0.54 -4.64
CA LEU A 50 -3.05 -0.34 -4.48
C LEU A 50 -3.83 -0.61 -5.78
N VAL A 51 -3.21 -0.37 -6.94
CA VAL A 51 -3.82 -0.54 -8.27
C VAL A 51 -3.69 -1.97 -8.83
N SER A 52 -2.58 -2.66 -8.55
CA SER A 52 -2.13 -3.89 -9.24
C SER A 52 -2.96 -5.17 -9.06
N PHE A 53 -4.27 -5.10 -8.82
CA PHE A 53 -5.11 -6.31 -8.69
C PHE A 53 -6.25 -6.44 -9.73
N HIS A 54 -6.40 -5.52 -10.68
CA HIS A 54 -7.51 -5.60 -11.65
C HIS A 54 -7.16 -6.02 -13.08
N GLU A 55 -5.93 -5.84 -13.58
CA GLU A 55 -5.65 -6.05 -15.02
C GLU A 55 -4.73 -7.23 -15.38
N VAL A 56 -4.26 -8.02 -14.41
CA VAL A 56 -3.49 -9.25 -14.68
C VAL A 56 -4.20 -10.50 -14.15
N GLY A 57 -5.46 -10.65 -14.53
CA GLY A 57 -6.15 -11.93 -14.66
C GLY A 57 -6.52 -12.71 -13.38
N PRO A 58 -7.38 -13.75 -13.52
CA PRO A 58 -7.89 -14.61 -12.44
C PRO A 58 -6.82 -15.48 -11.73
N LEU A 59 -5.53 -15.26 -12.01
CA LEU A 59 -4.40 -15.91 -11.33
C LEU A 59 -4.01 -15.20 -10.02
N PHE A 60 -4.41 -13.94 -9.82
CA PHE A 60 -4.05 -13.14 -8.64
C PHE A 60 -5.22 -12.67 -7.78
N ASP A 61 -6.46 -13.09 -8.07
CA ASP A 61 -7.66 -12.89 -7.22
C ASP A 61 -7.49 -13.35 -5.76
N GLN A 62 -6.37 -14.03 -5.44
CA GLN A 62 -6.05 -14.55 -4.11
C GLN A 62 -5.15 -13.67 -3.23
N LYS A 63 -4.57 -12.55 -3.69
CA LYS A 63 -3.58 -11.84 -2.85
C LYS A 63 -3.67 -10.31 -2.87
N TYR A 64 -4.84 -9.75 -2.55
CA TYR A 64 -4.88 -8.39 -2.00
C TYR A 64 -3.93 -8.26 -0.80
N PRO A 65 -3.31 -7.09 -0.56
CA PRO A 65 -2.46 -6.89 0.60
C PRO A 65 -3.24 -7.25 1.87
N SER A 66 -2.66 -8.12 2.70
CA SER A 66 -3.25 -8.43 3.98
C SER A 66 -3.27 -7.17 4.86
N ARG A 67 -4.07 -7.17 5.92
CA ARG A 67 -4.13 -6.05 6.86
C ARG A 67 -2.74 -5.67 7.36
N GLU A 68 -1.91 -6.66 7.66
CA GLU A 68 -0.53 -6.49 8.10
C GLU A 68 0.34 -5.78 7.06
N LYS A 69 0.08 -6.02 5.76
CA LYS A 69 0.78 -5.34 4.67
C LYS A 69 0.38 -3.86 4.53
N LEU A 70 -0.86 -3.52 4.85
CA LEU A 70 -1.33 -2.14 4.87
C LEU A 70 -0.76 -1.39 6.09
N GLU A 71 -0.74 -2.02 7.25
CA GLU A 71 -0.11 -1.49 8.47
C GLU A 71 1.39 -1.27 8.28
N TYR A 72 2.09 -2.17 7.57
CA TYR A 72 3.47 -1.96 7.12
C TYR A 72 3.62 -0.69 6.28
N PHE A 73 2.79 -0.52 5.25
CA PHE A 73 2.89 0.66 4.38
C PHE A 73 2.69 1.97 5.14
N ILE A 74 1.77 2.02 6.11
CA ILE A 74 1.56 3.20 6.95
C ILE A 74 2.81 3.53 7.77
N ASN A 75 3.44 2.52 8.38
CA ASN A 75 4.69 2.69 9.14
C ASN A 75 5.84 3.14 8.23
N TRP A 76 5.96 2.54 7.03
CA TRP A 76 7.02 2.87 6.08
C TRP A 76 6.89 4.29 5.53
N LEU A 77 5.66 4.76 5.29
CA LEU A 77 5.37 6.15 4.94
C LEU A 77 5.72 7.13 6.08
N GLY A 78 5.72 6.66 7.33
CA GLY A 78 6.02 7.46 8.54
C GLY A 78 7.50 7.67 8.85
N ASN A 79 8.43 7.09 8.10
CA ASN A 79 9.89 7.17 8.35
C ASN A 79 10.36 6.62 9.72
N GLU A 80 9.56 5.83 10.44
CA GLU A 80 9.96 5.39 11.80
C GLU A 80 11.02 4.30 11.81
N ASP A 81 11.19 3.52 10.74
CA ASP A 81 12.38 2.70 10.48
C ASP A 81 12.38 2.24 9.02
N ASN A 82 13.55 2.26 8.37
CA ASN A 82 13.78 1.61 7.07
C ASN A 82 13.78 0.07 7.24
N CYS A 83 12.64 -0.50 7.65
CA CYS A 83 12.45 -1.94 7.61
C CYS A 83 11.88 -2.31 6.25
N ASN A 84 12.53 -3.24 5.53
CA ASN A 84 11.90 -3.89 4.39
C ASN A 84 10.80 -4.86 4.86
N TRP A 85 9.96 -5.31 3.94
CA TRP A 85 8.83 -6.21 4.23
C TRP A 85 9.23 -7.48 5.01
N ASP A 86 10.40 -8.04 4.71
CA ASP A 86 10.92 -9.23 5.38
C ASP A 86 11.31 -8.92 6.84
N GLN A 87 11.90 -7.75 7.10
CA GLN A 87 12.22 -7.26 8.45
C GLN A 87 10.95 -6.95 9.26
N TYR A 88 9.92 -6.39 8.62
CA TYR A 88 8.65 -6.09 9.30
C TYR A 88 7.89 -7.37 9.66
N THR A 89 7.80 -8.34 8.74
CA THR A 89 7.10 -9.61 9.01
C THR A 89 7.84 -10.47 10.04
N ALA A 90 9.15 -10.31 10.20
CA ALA A 90 9.92 -10.98 11.24
C ALA A 90 9.59 -10.52 12.68
N MET A 91 9.06 -9.29 12.85
CA MET A 91 8.61 -8.81 14.16
C MET A 91 7.33 -9.52 14.65
N PHE A 92 6.53 -10.03 13.72
CA PHE A 92 5.28 -10.75 14.00
C PHE A 92 5.42 -12.28 13.86
N ASP A 93 6.46 -12.74 13.14
CA ASP A 93 6.81 -14.16 12.98
C ASP A 93 8.35 -14.32 12.87
N PRO A 94 9.05 -14.51 14.00
CA PRO A 94 10.51 -14.61 14.05
C PRO A 94 11.09 -15.78 13.23
N GLY A 95 10.27 -16.75 12.84
CA GLY A 95 10.71 -17.92 12.06
C GLY A 95 11.03 -17.61 10.60
N LYS A 96 10.71 -16.41 10.10
CA LYS A 96 10.93 -16.01 8.70
C LYS A 96 12.30 -15.41 8.40
N LEU A 97 13.14 -15.19 9.41
CA LEU A 97 14.54 -14.74 9.26
C LEU A 97 15.55 -15.90 9.13
N MET A 98 15.09 -17.15 9.06
CA MET A 98 15.94 -18.33 8.88
C MET A 98 16.22 -18.64 7.41
#